data_AF-A0A969QIP5-F1
#
_entry.id   AF-A0A969QIP5-F1
#
_cell.length_a   1.000
_cell.length_b   1.000
_cell.length_c   1.000
_cell.angle_alpha   90.00
_cell.angle_beta   90.00
_cell.angle_gamma   90.00
#
_symmetry.space_group_name_H-M   'P 1'
#
loop_
_entity.id
_entity.type
_entity.pdbx_description
1 polymer ?
#
loop_
_entity_poly.entity_id
_entity_poly.type
_entity_poly.pdbx_seq_one_letter_code
_entity_poly.pdbx_strand_id
1 'polypeptide(L)'
;MTITEQEAPMGWKLFLVNRVLSNDEIVSAFAEIFDIELDDVMVIESEEDSDDELPDNILMLCERSPVKGDFQICLSIYPQMMS
;
A
#
# COMPACT_ATOMS: atom_id res chain seq x y z
N MET A 1 -4.97 -15.79 -0.50
CA MET A 1 -3.98 -14.77 -0.87
C MET A 1 -2.81 -14.92 0.08
N THR A 2 -1.59 -14.98 -0.43
CA THR A 2 -0.38 -15.04 0.39
C THR A 2 0.38 -13.75 0.18
N ILE A 3 0.64 -13.06 1.28
CA ILE A 3 1.37 -11.80 1.33
C ILE A 3 2.68 -12.09 2.08
N THR A 4 3.82 -11.79 1.45
CA THR A 4 5.16 -11.99 2.05
C THR A 4 5.86 -10.65 2.20
N GLU A 5 6.25 -10.30 3.43
CA GLU A 5 7.02 -9.08 3.74
C GLU A 5 8.51 -9.27 3.39
N GLN A 6 9.12 -8.24 2.81
CA GLN A 6 10.55 -8.15 2.55
C GLN A 6 11.10 -6.77 2.98
N GLU A 7 12.39 -6.72 3.30
CA GLU A 7 13.07 -5.44 3.56
C GLU A 7 13.24 -4.63 2.28
N ALA A 8 12.89 -3.35 2.35
CA ALA A 8 13.04 -2.37 1.27
C ALA A 8 14.02 -1.25 1.72
N PRO A 9 14.40 -0.31 0.82
CA PRO A 9 15.17 0.86 1.20
C PRO A 9 14.51 1.61 2.38
N MET A 10 15.31 2.26 3.23
CA MET A 10 14.84 2.95 4.46
C MET A 10 13.53 3.73 4.23
N GLY A 11 12.49 3.35 4.97
CA GLY A 11 11.17 4.02 4.95
C GLY A 11 10.03 3.21 4.33
N TRP A 12 10.35 2.14 3.60
CA TRP A 12 9.34 1.35 2.87
C TRP A 12 9.26 -0.09 3.39
N LYS A 13 8.07 -0.67 3.32
CA LYS A 13 7.87 -2.13 3.47
C LYS A 13 7.44 -2.72 2.13
N LEU A 14 8.12 -3.78 1.69
CA LEU A 14 7.79 -4.44 0.43
C LEU A 14 6.94 -5.69 0.69
N PHE A 15 5.84 -5.82 -0.02
CA PHE A 15 4.97 -6.99 0.05
C PHE A 15 4.85 -7.65 -1.33
N LEU A 16 5.20 -8.94 -1.38
CA LEU A 16 4.93 -9.79 -2.54
C LEU A 16 3.55 -10.43 -2.39
N VAL A 17 2.74 -10.31 -3.43
CA VAL A 17 1.36 -10.79 -3.45
C VAL A 17 1.20 -11.82 -4.55
N ASN A 18 0.88 -13.06 -4.19
CA ASN A 18 0.87 -14.21 -5.12
C ASN A 18 -0.34 -14.30 -6.08
N ARG A 19 -1.10 -13.22 -6.24
CA ARG A 19 -2.31 -13.15 -7.07
C ARG A 19 -2.60 -11.71 -7.40
N VAL A 20 -2.88 -11.42 -8.67
CA VAL A 20 -3.35 -10.09 -9.12
C VAL A 20 -4.61 -9.69 -8.35
N LEU A 21 -4.50 -8.62 -7.57
CA LEU A 21 -5.59 -7.98 -6.83
C LEU A 21 -6.05 -6.70 -7.55
N SER A 22 -7.31 -6.33 -7.38
CA SER A 22 -7.80 -4.97 -7.63
C SER A 22 -7.39 -4.01 -6.50
N ASN A 23 -7.51 -2.70 -6.73
CA ASN A 23 -7.23 -1.71 -5.70
C ASN A 23 -8.15 -1.87 -4.47
N ASP A 24 -9.43 -2.16 -4.68
CA ASP A 24 -10.38 -2.43 -3.58
C ASP A 24 -9.98 -3.67 -2.75
N GLU A 25 -9.48 -4.71 -3.41
CA GLU A 25 -8.96 -5.91 -2.74
C GLU A 25 -7.67 -5.60 -1.95
N ILE A 26 -6.80 -4.71 -2.47
CA ILE A 26 -5.60 -4.23 -1.79
C ILE A 26 -5.96 -3.42 -0.54
N VAL A 27 -6.86 -2.42 -0.68
CA VAL A 27 -7.37 -1.59 0.43
C VAL A 27 -7.94 -2.47 1.53
N SER A 28 -8.86 -3.38 1.18
CA SER A 28 -9.51 -4.27 2.14
C SER A 28 -8.51 -5.17 2.87
N ALA A 29 -7.54 -5.73 2.13
CA ALA A 29 -6.54 -6.62 2.70
C ALA A 29 -5.61 -5.90 3.69
N PHE A 30 -5.12 -4.71 3.34
CA PHE A 30 -4.21 -3.98 4.19
C PHE A 30 -4.90 -3.28 5.35
N ALA A 31 -6.13 -2.79 5.18
CA ALA A 31 -6.94 -2.32 6.29
C ALA A 31 -7.13 -3.42 7.35
N GLU A 32 -7.42 -4.66 6.93
CA GLU A 32 -7.53 -5.81 7.84
C GLU A 32 -6.19 -6.18 8.50
N ILE A 33 -5.09 -6.21 7.74
CA ILE A 33 -3.76 -6.59 8.26
C ILE A 33 -3.24 -5.59 9.30
N PHE A 34 -3.50 -4.30 9.09
CA PHE A 34 -2.97 -3.22 9.91
C PHE A 34 -3.98 -2.65 10.92
N ASP A 35 -5.21 -3.17 10.95
CA ASP A 35 -6.30 -2.75 11.83
C ASP A 35 -6.61 -1.23 11.71
N ILE A 36 -6.81 -0.77 10.47
CA ILE A 36 -7.13 0.63 10.11
C ILE A 36 -8.41 0.72 9.26
N GLU A 37 -8.97 1.92 9.09
CA GLU A 37 -10.17 2.11 8.28
C GLU A 37 -9.85 2.02 6.77
N LEU A 38 -10.83 1.65 5.94
CA LEU A 38 -10.63 1.54 4.49
C LEU A 38 -10.22 2.88 3.88
N ASP A 39 -10.76 3.95 4.45
CA ASP A 39 -10.59 5.37 4.14
C ASP A 39 -9.13 5.84 4.39
N ASP A 40 -8.40 5.12 5.24
CA ASP A 40 -7.02 5.43 5.64
C ASP A 40 -5.98 4.82 4.68
N VAL A 41 -6.42 4.00 3.72
CA VAL A 41 -5.57 3.31 2.74
C VAL A 41 -5.78 3.87 1.35
N MET A 42 -4.71 4.39 0.75
CA MET A 42 -4.70 4.85 -0.64
C MET A 42 -3.84 3.92 -1.50
N VAL A 43 -4.32 3.56 -2.69
CA VAL A 43 -3.55 2.77 -3.67
C VAL A 43 -3.26 3.65 -4.88
N ILE A 44 -1.98 3.75 -5.26
CA ILE A 44 -1.54 4.45 -6.47
C ILE A 44 -0.87 3.47 -7.43
N GLU A 45 -1.14 3.63 -8.73
CA GLU A 45 -0.62 2.74 -9.78
C GLU A 45 0.54 3.38 -10.57
N SER A 46 0.79 4.68 -10.42
CA SER A 46 1.91 5.38 -11.06
C SER A 46 2.35 6.64 -10.30
N GLU A 47 3.59 7.08 -10.50
CA GLU A 47 4.07 8.38 -10.01
C GLU A 47 3.26 9.55 -10.60
N GLU A 48 2.59 9.38 -11.75
CA GLU A 48 1.71 10.39 -12.35
C GLU A 48 0.44 10.62 -11.52
N ASP A 49 0.03 9.64 -10.69
CA ASP A 49 -1.08 9.78 -9.74
C ASP A 49 -0.65 10.45 -8.43
N SER A 50 0.65 10.71 -8.23
CA SER A 50 1.21 11.33 -7.02
C SER A 50 1.22 12.86 -7.05
N ASP A 51 0.87 13.46 -8.19
CA ASP A 51 0.68 14.92 -8.32
C ASP A 51 -0.64 15.39 -7.69
N ASP A 52 -1.57 14.48 -7.42
CA ASP A 52 -2.78 14.76 -6.64
C ASP A 52 -2.42 14.84 -5.14
N GLU A 53 -2.90 15.89 -4.45
CA GLU A 53 -2.65 16.07 -3.02
C GLU A 53 -3.08 14.82 -2.24
N LEU A 54 -2.13 14.18 -1.57
CA LEU A 54 -2.40 13.09 -0.64
C LEU A 54 -3.37 13.58 0.44
N PRO A 55 -4.52 12.91 0.64
CA PRO A 55 -5.46 13.30 1.68
C PRO A 55 -4.83 13.25 3.07
N ASP A 56 -5.11 14.25 3.91
CA ASP A 56 -4.53 14.39 5.25
C ASP A 56 -4.81 13.20 6.19
N ASN A 57 -5.83 12.40 5.88
CA ASN A 57 -6.26 11.27 6.67
C ASN A 57 -5.59 9.94 6.27
N ILE A 58 -4.78 9.89 5.21
CA ILE A 58 -4.14 8.63 4.80
C ILE A 58 -3.08 8.19 5.81
N LEU A 59 -3.23 6.97 6.33
CA LEU A 59 -2.25 6.29 7.18
C LEU A 59 -1.34 5.37 6.38
N MET A 60 -1.80 4.94 5.21
CA MET A 60 -1.11 3.96 4.39
C MET A 60 -1.22 4.27 2.91
N LEU A 61 -0.07 4.46 2.26
CA LEU A 61 0.04 4.53 0.82
C LEU A 61 0.58 3.21 0.27
N CYS A 62 -0.17 2.61 -0.63
CA CYS A 62 0.16 1.38 -1.34
C CYS A 62 0.54 1.70 -2.78
N GLU A 63 1.82 1.59 -3.12
CA GLU A 63 2.27 1.73 -4.51
C GLU A 63 2.32 0.36 -5.16
N ARG A 64 1.54 0.21 -6.23
CA ARG A 64 1.51 -1.02 -7.00
C ARG A 64 2.51 -0.94 -8.14
N SER A 65 3.46 -1.88 -8.20
CA SER A 65 4.43 -1.97 -9.28
C SER A 65 4.41 -3.35 -9.94
N PRO A 66 4.25 -3.46 -11.27
CA PRO A 66 4.35 -4.74 -11.95
C PRO A 66 5.80 -5.27 -11.86
N VAL A 67 5.95 -6.57 -11.60
CA VAL A 67 7.24 -7.27 -11.68
C VAL A 67 7.14 -8.43 -12.66
N LYS A 68 8.26 -8.99 -13.11
CA LYS A 68 8.24 -10.00 -14.18
C LYS A 68 7.46 -11.27 -13.75
N GLY A 69 6.22 -11.37 -14.22
CA GLY A 69 5.31 -12.49 -13.95
C GLY A 69 4.41 -12.32 -12.73
N ASP A 70 4.47 -11.19 -12.02
CA ASP A 70 3.67 -10.90 -10.82
C ASP A 70 3.54 -9.38 -10.60
N PHE A 71 3.23 -8.94 -9.38
CA PHE A 71 3.32 -7.55 -8.95
C PHE A 71 3.80 -7.47 -7.50
N GLN A 72 4.40 -6.34 -7.17
CA GLN A 72 4.79 -6.00 -5.81
C GLN A 72 3.99 -4.80 -5.33
N ILE A 73 3.81 -4.71 -4.02
CA ILE A 73 3.23 -3.55 -3.37
C ILE A 73 4.27 -2.97 -2.42
N CYS A 74 4.62 -1.70 -2.62
CA CYS A 74 5.43 -0.93 -1.69
C CYS A 74 4.49 -0.18 -0.75
N LEU A 75 4.68 -0.31 0.55
CA LEU A 75 3.91 0.40 1.56
C LEU A 75 4.74 1.52 2.17
N SER A 76 4.16 2.71 2.18
CA SER A 76 4.56 3.84 3.02
C SER A 76 3.53 4.01 4.14
N ILE A 77 3.99 3.95 5.39
CA ILE A 77 3.13 4.06 6.58
C ILE A 77 3.38 5.42 7.22
N TYR A 78 2.30 6.19 7.39
CA TYR A 78 2.30 7.50 8.02
C TYR A 78 1.69 7.37 9.42
N PRO A 79 2.49 7.15 10.46
CA PRO A 79 1.95 7.13 11.82
C PRO A 79 1.42 8.52 12.15
N GLN A 80 0.09 8.69 12.21
CA GLN A 80 -0.49 9.86 12.85
C GLN A 80 0.01 9.85 14.29
N MET A 81 0.80 10.86 14.66
CA MET A 81 1.07 11.10 16.07
C MET A 81 -0.27 11.44 16.72
N MET A 82 -0.85 10.51 17.47
CA MET A 82 -1.94 10.83 18.39
C MET A 82 -1.45 11.96 19.30
N SER A 83 -1.96 13.17 19.06
CA SER A 83 -1.73 14.36 19.88
C SER A 83 -2.49 14.28 21.20
#